data_AF-A0A0S7XPU5-F1
#
_entry.id   AF-A0A0S7XPU5-F1
#
_cell.length_a   1.000
_cell.length_b   1.000
_cell.length_c   1.000
_cell.angle_alpha   90.00
_cell.angle_beta   90.00
_cell.angle_gamma   90.00
#
_symmetry.space_group_name_H-M   'P 1'
#
loop_
_entity.id
_entity.type
_entity.pdbx_description
1 polymer ?
#
loop_
_entity_poly.entity_id
_entity_poly.type
_entity_poly.pdbx_seq_one_letter_code
_entity_poly.pdbx_strand_id
1 'polypeptide(L)' 'MTQREEALKGNITEAMQWVARDEGRSPEEIRVGLAQGVIVIPFNPLHKNCKAIGIGKGLRTKVNANIGTSADFPN' A
#
# COMPACT_ATOMS: atom_id res chain seq x y z
N MET A 1 -7.96 -7.78 -9.61
CA MET A 1 -7.35 -6.52 -10.06
C MET A 1 -6.44 -6.01 -8.97
N THR A 2 -5.18 -5.75 -9.29
CA THR A 2 -4.16 -5.28 -8.34
C THR A 2 -3.82 -3.81 -8.59
N GLN A 3 -3.25 -3.14 -7.59
CA GLN A 3 -2.82 -1.73 -7.72
C GLN A 3 -1.71 -1.56 -8.78
N ARG A 4 -0.84 -2.56 -8.93
CA ARG A 4 0.22 -2.54 -9.95
C ARG A 4 -0.33 -2.69 -11.36
N GLU A 5 -1.31 -3.56 -11.58
CA GLU A 5 -1.98 -3.71 -12.89
C GLU A 5 -2.63 -2.40 -13.33
N GLU A 6 -3.34 -1.72 -12.43
CA GLU A 6 -3.96 -0.43 -12.74
C GLU A 6 -2.92 0.65 -13.02
N ALA A 7 -1.83 0.67 -12.25
CA ALA A 7 -0.70 1.57 -12.51
C ALA A 7 -0.09 1.35 -13.89
N LEU A 8 0.11 0.09 -14.32
CA LEU A 8 0.65 -0.26 -15.63
C LEU A 8 -0.30 0.15 -16.78
N LYS A 9 -1.61 0.17 -16.55
CA LYS A 9 -2.61 0.70 -17.49
C LYS A 9 -2.67 2.23 -17.55
N GLY A 10 -1.92 2.92 -16.68
CA GLY A 10 -1.98 4.38 -16.55
C GLY A 10 -3.13 4.89 -15.68
N ASN A 11 -3.86 4.00 -14.99
CA ASN A 11 -4.98 4.39 -14.15
C ASN A 11 -4.49 4.82 -12.76
N ILE A 12 -5.08 5.89 -12.23
CA ILE A 12 -4.89 6.34 -10.85
C ILE A 12 -6.09 5.90 -10.03
N THR A 13 -5.88 4.99 -9.09
CA THR A 13 -6.95 4.48 -8.21
C THR A 13 -7.15 5.39 -6.99
N GLU A 14 -8.29 5.25 -6.31
CA GLU A 14 -8.53 5.95 -5.04
C GLU A 14 -7.48 5.61 -3.97
N ALA A 15 -6.99 4.37 -3.96
CA ALA A 15 -5.92 3.94 -3.06
C ALA A 15 -4.61 4.68 -3.33
N MET A 16 -4.25 4.90 -4.61
CA MET A 16 -3.08 5.70 -4.98
C MET A 16 -3.26 7.17 -4.55
N GLN A 17 -4.45 7.75 -4.75
CA GLN A 17 -4.75 9.12 -4.31
C GLN A 17 -4.66 9.26 -2.79
N TRP A 18 -5.15 8.27 -2.04
CA TRP A 18 -5.07 8.25 -0.59
C TRP A 18 -3.63 8.21 -0.11
N VAL A 19 -2.82 7.29 -0.65
CA VAL A 19 -1.39 7.17 -0.31
C VAL A 19 -0.62 8.44 -0.68
N ALA A 20 -0.91 9.02 -1.84
CA ALA A 20 -0.28 10.27 -2.27
C ALA A 20 -0.52 11.40 -1.27
N ARG A 21 -1.78 11.57 -0.80
CA ARG A 21 -2.12 12.55 0.23
C ARG A 21 -1.41 12.28 1.56
N ASP A 22 -1.42 11.02 2.02
CA ASP A 22 -0.79 10.62 3.29
C ASP A 22 0.74 10.81 3.27
N GLU A 23 1.38 10.61 2.12
CA GLU A 23 2.83 10.75 1.95
C GLU A 23 3.28 12.16 1.50
N GLY A 24 2.34 13.09 1.24
CA GLY A 24 2.67 14.42 0.71
C GLY A 24 3.29 14.38 -0.68
N ARG A 25 2.81 13.46 -1.53
CA ARG A 25 3.28 13.19 -2.90
C ARG A 25 2.17 13.42 -3.92
N SER A 26 2.50 13.47 -5.20
CA SER A 26 1.50 13.43 -6.26
C SER A 26 0.97 12.01 -6.51
N PRO A 27 -0.31 11.84 -6.91
CA PRO A 27 -0.84 10.52 -7.30
C PRO A 27 -0.06 9.87 -8.44
N GLU A 28 0.52 10.68 -9.33
CA GLU A 28 1.31 10.20 -10.46
C GLU A 28 2.66 9.62 -10.03
N GLU A 29 3.35 10.24 -9.05
CA GLU A 29 4.55 9.65 -8.45
C GLU A 29 4.26 8.26 -7.85
N ILE A 30 3.12 8.10 -7.18
CA ILE A 30 2.70 6.80 -6.61
C ILE A 30 2.41 5.79 -7.72
N ARG A 31 1.67 6.19 -8.76
CA ARG A 31 1.36 5.33 -9.92
C ARG A 31 2.63 4.87 -10.63
N VAL A 32 3.56 5.78 -10.91
CA VAL A 32 4.85 5.46 -11.54
C VAL A 32 5.65 4.49 -10.69
N GLY A 33 5.73 4.72 -9.37
CA GLY A 33 6.44 3.81 -8.46
C GLY A 33 5.82 2.40 -8.40
N LEU A 34 4.49 2.31 -8.47
CA LEU A 34 3.78 1.02 -8.57
C LEU A 34 4.08 0.31 -9.89
N ALA A 35 4.02 1.02 -11.02
CA ALA A 35 4.32 0.47 -12.34
C ALA A 35 5.77 -0.05 -12.42
N GLN A 36 6.72 0.72 -11.86
CA GLN A 36 8.14 0.36 -11.76
C GLN A 36 8.41 -0.77 -10.77
N GLY A 37 7.47 -1.09 -9.87
CA GLY A 37 7.65 -2.11 -8.83
C GLY A 37 8.50 -1.67 -7.64
N VAL A 38 8.73 -0.36 -7.47
CA VAL A 38 9.49 0.20 -6.34
C VAL A 38 8.60 0.70 -5.19
N ILE A 39 7.29 0.76 -5.43
CA ILE A 39 6.24 1.02 -4.44
C ILE A 39 5.20 -0.11 -4.53
N VAL A 40 4.64 -0.51 -3.39
CA VAL A 40 3.49 -1.40 -3.26
C VAL A 40 2.43 -0.79 -2.34
N ILE A 41 1.16 -1.11 -2.61
CA ILE A 41 0.02 -0.79 -1.74
C ILE A 41 -0.71 -2.11 -1.41
N PRO A 42 -0.47 -2.73 -0.24
CA PRO A 42 -1.18 -3.94 0.17
C PRO A 42 -2.62 -3.59 0.56
N PHE A 43 -3.55 -3.73 -0.38
CA PHE A 43 -4.95 -3.36 -0.18
C PHE A 43 -5.87 -4.43 -0.78
N ASN A 44 -6.00 -5.55 -0.06
CA ASN A 44 -6.88 -6.65 -0.44
C ASN A 44 -8.35 -6.19 -0.35
N PRO A 45 -9.17 -6.30 -1.42
CA PRO A 45 -10.58 -5.90 -1.39
C PRO A 45 -11.43 -6.59 -0.32
N LEU A 46 -11.03 -7.78 0.15
CA LEU A 46 -11.72 -8.50 1.23
C LEU A 46 -11.37 -7.96 2.62
N HIS A 47 -10.27 -7.22 2.77
CA HIS A 47 -9.87 -6.60 4.03
C HIS A 47 -10.59 -5.27 4.20
N LYS A 48 -11.82 -5.33 4.73
CA LYS A 48 -12.66 -4.16 4.97
C LYS A 48 -12.10 -3.31 6.12
N ASN A 49 -12.43 -2.02 6.13
CA ASN A 49 -12.06 -1.05 7.18
C ASN A 49 -10.56 -0.81 7.37
N CYS A 50 -9.73 -1.15 6.39
CA CYS A 50 -8.31 -0.79 6.39
C CYS A 50 -8.05 0.50 5.60
N LYS A 51 -6.98 1.22 5.96
CA LYS A 51 -6.49 2.36 5.19
C LYS A 51 -5.43 1.87 4.20
N ALA A 52 -5.45 2.37 2.98
CA ALA A 52 -4.38 2.11 2.02
C ALA A 52 -3.08 2.77 2.51
N ILE A 53 -1.97 2.03 2.48
CA ILE A 53 -0.64 2.52 2.87
C ILE A 53 0.34 2.16 1.76
N GLY A 54 1.16 3.13 1.36
CA GLY A 54 2.26 2.90 0.42
C GLY A 54 3.52 2.46 1.15
N ILE A 55 4.20 1.45 0.60
CA ILE A 55 5.49 0.96 1.07
C ILE A 55 6.45 0.99 -0.12
N GLY A 56 7.59 1.66 0.00
CA GLY A 56 8.55 1.69 -1.08
C GLY A 56 9.47 2.90 -1.11
N LYS A 57 10.26 3.00 -2.18
CA LYS A 57 11.26 4.04 -2.36
C LYS A 57 10.62 5.43 -2.41
N GLY A 58 11.19 6.38 -1.67
CA GLY A 58 10.73 7.78 -1.64
C GLY A 58 9.54 8.05 -0.71
N LEU A 59 8.97 7.02 -0.09
CA LEU A 59 7.93 7.15 0.94
C LEU A 59 8.56 7.14 2.33
N ARG A 60 7.81 7.54 3.36
CA ARG A 60 8.25 7.44 4.75
C ARG A 60 8.51 5.97 5.11
N THR A 61 9.57 5.72 5.87
CA THR A 61 9.89 4.38 6.41
C THR A 61 8.70 3.81 7.17
N LYS A 62 8.37 2.54 6.92
CA LYS A 62 7.30 1.80 7.60
C LYS A 62 7.91 0.75 8.52
N VAL A 63 7.21 0.44 9.60
CA VAL A 63 7.56 -0.62 10.54
C VAL A 63 6.45 -1.65 10.56
N ASN A 64 6.80 -2.92 10.79
CA ASN A 64 5.85 -4.01 10.95
C ASN A 64 6.02 -4.61 12.36
N ALA A 65 4.91 -4.95 12.98
CA ALA A 65 4.88 -5.63 14.27
C ALA A 65 4.18 -6.98 14.11
N ASN A 66 4.83 -8.04 14.59
CA ASN A 66 4.26 -9.38 14.60
C ASN A 66 3.48 -9.58 15.91
N ILE A 67 2.23 -10.02 15.79
CA ILE A 67 1.36 -10.35 16.91
C ILE A 67 0.73 -11.73 16.69
N GLY A 68 0.55 -12.48 17.76
CA GLY A 68 -0.03 -13.83 17.76
C GLY A 68 0.27 -14.55 19.08
N THR A 69 -0.66 -15.36 19.55
CA THR A 69 -0.45 -16.20 20.73
C THR A 69 0.26 -17.50 20.32
N SER A 70 1.23 -17.94 21.13
CA SER A 70 1.79 -19.28 21.00
C SER A 70 0.84 -20.30 21.62
N ALA A 71 0.87 -21.55 21.15
CA ALA A 71 0.06 -22.63 21.73
C ALA A 71 0.30 -22.81 23.25
N ASP A 72 1.50 -22.44 23.72
CA ASP A 72 1.89 -22.52 25.13
C ASP A 72 1.21 -21.47 26.04
N PHE A 73 0.54 -20.48 25.45
CA PHE A 73 -0.20 -19.43 26.16
C PHE A 73 -1.61 -19.28 25.56
N PRO A 74 -2.54 -20.17 25.93
CA PRO A 74 -3.88 -20.27 25.34
C PRO A 74 -4.88 -19.21 25.84
N ASN A 75 -4.47 -18.33 26.75
CA ASN A 75 -5.36 -17.34 27.37
C ASN A 75 -5.35 -16.01 26.61
#